data_AF-A0A3B9RPT4-F1
#
_entry.id   AF-A0A3B9RPT4-F1
#
_cell.length_a   1.000
_cell.length_b   1.000
_cell.length_c   1.000
_cell.angle_alpha   90.00
_cell.angle_beta   90.00
_cell.angle_gamma   90.00
#
_symmetry.space_group_name_H-M   'P 1'
#
loop_
_entity.id
_entity.type
_entity.pdbx_description
1 polymer ?
#
loop_
_entity_poly.entity_id
_entity_poly.type
_entity_poly.pdbx_seq_one_letter_code
_entity_poly.pdbx_strand_id
1 'polypeptide(L)'
;MKYLQLAKRIFTVLLAAAVVSVVIISNHSWPDQGRDYLYANALRDTGASNTVSSIYLGYRAMDTLGETLVLLVAITGTMSVLINLGKKKVDEEAVSFSLAPEKRPKNALRTHLLEVVASKLGPIVLLFGFYVMLYGHISPGGGFQGGVIVASAIVFLALGTETKTKLTNTTVLSRIESLAFLALILASISGVFFESGFFSNPIKPGTSLSANFIILLNIIIGLKVGTSIATMCIAMMGGSHDH
;
A
#
# COMPACT_ATOMS: atom_id res chain seq x y z
N MET A 1 17.25 -38.34 3.84
CA MET A 1 16.98 -36.90 3.60
C MET A 1 15.51 -36.56 3.28
N LYS A 2 14.83 -37.24 2.34
CA LYS A 2 13.42 -36.93 1.97
C LYS A 2 12.42 -37.01 3.15
N TYR A 3 12.54 -38.02 4.00
CA TYR A 3 11.67 -38.19 5.19
C TYR A 3 11.79 -37.04 6.20
N LEU A 4 12.98 -36.47 6.38
CA LEU A 4 13.20 -35.34 7.29
C LEU A 4 12.56 -34.04 6.75
N GLN A 5 12.59 -33.83 5.43
CA GLN A 5 11.91 -32.71 4.79
C GLN A 5 10.38 -32.85 4.84
N LEU A 6 9.88 -34.08 4.68
CA LEU A 6 8.45 -34.38 4.81
C LEU A 6 7.96 -34.16 6.25
N ALA A 7 8.70 -34.66 7.24
CA ALA A 7 8.39 -34.46 8.66
C ALA A 7 8.37 -32.97 9.05
N LYS A 8 9.34 -32.17 8.56
CA LYS A 8 9.35 -30.72 8.78
C LYS A 8 8.12 -30.03 8.18
N ARG A 9 7.70 -30.41 6.97
CA ARG A 9 6.49 -29.86 6.33
C ARG A 9 5.22 -30.18 7.11
N ILE A 10 5.06 -31.45 7.52
CA ILE A 10 3.93 -31.89 8.33
C ILE A 10 3.89 -31.13 9.65
N PHE A 11 5.04 -31.00 10.32
CA PHE A 11 5.15 -30.25 11.57
C PHE A 11 4.78 -28.77 11.38
N THR A 12 5.26 -28.10 10.33
CA THR A 12 4.90 -26.70 10.06
C THR A 12 3.41 -26.52 9.78
N VAL A 13 2.78 -27.45 9.05
CA VAL A 13 1.35 -27.40 8.76
C VAL A 13 0.54 -27.63 10.03
N LEU A 14 0.93 -28.60 10.87
CA LEU A 14 0.28 -28.86 12.16
C LEU A 14 0.43 -27.68 13.12
N LEU A 15 1.60 -27.05 13.17
CA LEU A 15 1.84 -25.86 13.99
C LEU A 15 0.97 -24.69 13.53
N ALA A 16 0.91 -24.43 12.22
CA ALA A 16 0.04 -23.39 11.67
C ALA A 16 -1.43 -23.67 11.95
N ALA A 17 -1.88 -24.92 11.77
CA ALA A 17 -3.25 -25.34 12.06
C ALA A 17 -3.58 -25.20 13.55
N ALA A 18 -2.65 -25.54 14.45
CA ALA A 18 -2.82 -25.37 15.89
C ALA A 18 -3.01 -23.90 16.27
N VAL A 19 -2.19 -23.00 15.72
CA VAL A 19 -2.34 -21.55 15.97
C VAL A 19 -3.69 -21.03 15.47
N VAL A 20 -4.10 -21.42 14.25
CA VAL A 20 -5.39 -21.02 13.68
C VAL A 20 -6.56 -21.60 14.49
N SER A 21 -6.43 -22.84 14.99
CA SER A 21 -7.48 -23.50 15.76
C SER A 21 -7.79 -22.77 17.07
N VAL A 22 -6.80 -22.14 17.72
CA VAL A 22 -7.03 -21.33 18.94
C VAL A 22 -7.97 -20.15 18.65
N VAL A 23 -7.82 -19.51 17.48
CA VAL A 23 -8.66 -18.38 17.06
C VAL A 23 -10.07 -18.84 16.65
N ILE A 24 -10.19 -20.02 16.01
CA ILE A 24 -11.49 -20.56 15.59
C ILE A 24 -12.29 -21.08 16.79
N ILE A 25 -11.61 -21.73 17.75
CA ILE A 25 -12.25 -22.34 18.92
C ILE A 25 -12.58 -21.29 19.99
N SER A 26 -11.93 -20.11 19.98
CA SER A 26 -12.26 -19.02 20.88
C SER A 26 -13.65 -18.45 20.57
N ASN A 27 -14.68 -19.03 21.19
CA ASN A 27 -16.07 -18.64 21.05
C ASN A 27 -16.41 -17.52 22.05
N HIS A 28 -15.65 -16.43 22.02
CA HIS A 28 -16.00 -15.23 22.78
C HIS A 28 -17.11 -14.48 22.05
N SER A 29 -18.19 -14.16 22.76
CA SER A 29 -19.21 -13.25 22.25
C SER A 29 -18.57 -11.91 21.88
N TRP A 30 -18.96 -11.35 20.73
CA TRP A 30 -18.48 -10.05 20.30
C TRP A 30 -18.82 -8.98 21.35
N PRO A 31 -17.91 -8.03 21.64
CA PRO A 31 -18.15 -7.00 22.63
C PRO A 31 -19.18 -5.97 22.12
N ASP A 32 -20.47 -6.25 22.37
CA ASP A 32 -21.61 -5.45 21.90
C ASP A 32 -21.53 -3.99 22.37
N GLN A 33 -21.13 -3.75 23.64
CA GLN A 33 -21.01 -2.41 24.19
C GLN A 33 -20.00 -1.54 23.41
N GLY A 34 -18.86 -2.12 23.01
CA GLY A 34 -17.85 -1.41 22.24
C GLY A 34 -18.32 -1.08 20.82
N ARG A 35 -18.98 -2.03 20.17
CA ARG A 35 -19.60 -1.82 18.85
C ARG A 35 -20.62 -0.69 18.91
N ASP A 36 -21.54 -0.75 19.87
CA ASP A 36 -22.65 0.20 19.99
C ASP A 36 -22.13 1.61 20.31
N TYR A 37 -21.10 1.71 21.15
CA TYR A 37 -20.41 2.98 21.41
C TYR A 37 -19.79 3.57 20.13
N LEU A 38 -19.03 2.77 19.37
CA LEU A 38 -18.40 3.23 18.13
C LEU A 38 -19.44 3.68 17.10
N TYR A 39 -20.53 2.92 16.97
CA TYR A 39 -21.61 3.25 16.03
C TYR A 39 -22.32 4.56 16.40
N ALA A 40 -22.62 4.76 17.69
CA ALA A 40 -23.32 5.95 18.17
C ALA A 40 -22.45 7.23 18.14
N ASN A 41 -21.13 7.11 18.33
CA ASN A 41 -20.25 8.27 18.52
C ASN A 41 -19.33 8.57 17.33
N ALA A 42 -19.15 7.67 16.36
CA ALA A 42 -18.20 7.81 15.25
C ALA A 42 -18.28 9.17 14.53
N LEU A 43 -19.49 9.60 14.15
CA LEU A 43 -19.68 10.87 13.45
C LEU A 43 -19.33 12.07 14.33
N ARG A 44 -19.71 12.06 15.62
CA ARG A 44 -19.46 13.16 16.54
C ARG A 44 -17.96 13.31 16.86
N ASP A 45 -17.30 12.17 17.08
CA ASP A 45 -15.92 12.14 17.54
C ASP A 45 -14.93 12.40 16.38
N THR A 46 -15.24 11.91 15.16
CA THR A 46 -14.30 11.96 14.02
C THR A 46 -14.73 12.88 12.87
N GLY A 47 -16.01 13.25 12.80
CA GLY A 47 -16.60 14.00 11.68
C GLY A 47 -16.86 13.18 10.42
N ALA A 48 -16.41 11.92 10.36
CA ALA A 48 -16.67 11.04 9.21
C ALA A 48 -18.03 10.32 9.36
N SER A 49 -18.84 10.35 8.31
CA SER A 49 -20.11 9.60 8.27
C SER A 49 -19.90 8.12 7.94
N ASN A 50 -18.77 7.77 7.32
CA ASN A 50 -18.34 6.39 7.15
C ASN A 50 -17.77 5.86 8.48
N THR A 51 -18.59 5.08 9.20
CA THR A 51 -18.21 4.46 10.48
C THR A 51 -16.93 3.62 10.38
N VAL A 52 -16.69 2.93 9.26
CA VAL A 52 -15.48 2.13 9.07
C VAL A 52 -14.26 3.05 9.04
N SER A 53 -14.31 4.16 8.29
CA SER A 53 -13.25 5.16 8.25
C SER A 53 -13.01 5.82 9.61
N SER A 54 -14.07 6.09 10.37
CA SER A 54 -13.96 6.58 11.74
C SER A 54 -13.24 5.58 12.65
N ILE A 55 -13.49 4.28 12.48
CA ILE A 55 -12.85 3.24 13.27
C ILE A 55 -11.36 3.14 12.94
N TYR A 56 -10.97 2.90 11.69
CA TYR A 56 -9.56 2.62 11.38
C TYR A 56 -8.67 3.86 11.37
N LEU A 57 -9.19 5.09 11.18
CA LEU A 57 -8.40 6.34 11.25
C LEU A 57 -8.65 7.19 12.48
N GLY A 58 -9.78 7.03 13.16
CA GLY A 58 -10.10 7.80 14.37
C GLY A 58 -9.76 7.03 15.64
N TYR A 59 -10.36 5.85 15.83
CA TYR A 59 -10.19 5.09 17.08
C TYR A 59 -9.00 4.11 17.05
N ARG A 60 -8.70 3.55 15.89
CA ARG A 60 -7.70 2.47 15.69
C ARG A 60 -6.61 2.87 14.70
N ALA A 61 -6.26 4.15 14.70
CA ALA A 61 -5.29 4.71 13.78
C ALA A 61 -3.87 4.11 13.92
N MET A 62 -3.55 3.61 15.12
CA MET A 62 -2.33 2.85 15.39
C MET A 62 -2.24 1.54 14.60
N ASP A 63 -3.36 0.84 14.44
CA ASP A 63 -3.39 -0.41 13.66
C ASP A 63 -3.10 -0.08 12.19
N THR A 64 -3.70 0.98 11.66
CA THR A 64 -3.44 1.46 10.30
C THR A 64 -1.98 1.89 10.12
N LEU A 65 -1.37 2.58 11.10
CA LEU A 65 0.07 2.86 11.05
C LEU A 65 0.89 1.58 11.01
N GLY A 66 0.55 0.59 11.83
CA GLY A 66 1.18 -0.74 11.85
C GLY A 66 1.09 -1.44 10.49
N GLU A 67 -0.08 -1.46 9.87
CA GLU A 67 -0.29 -2.01 8.53
C GLU A 67 0.61 -1.33 7.49
N THR A 68 0.69 0.01 7.55
CA THR A 68 1.52 0.76 6.61
C THR A 68 3.02 0.52 6.87
N LEU A 69 3.44 0.27 8.10
CA LEU A 69 4.82 -0.09 8.44
C LEU A 69 5.15 -1.50 7.95
N VAL A 70 4.26 -2.46 8.15
CA VAL A 70 4.41 -3.83 7.63
C VAL A 70 4.54 -3.81 6.10
N LEU A 71 3.72 -3.00 5.42
CA LEU A 71 3.82 -2.81 3.97
C LEU A 71 5.19 -2.24 3.55
N LEU A 72 5.69 -1.24 4.27
CA LEU A 72 7.02 -0.66 4.02
C LEU A 72 8.13 -1.72 4.15
N VAL A 73 8.08 -2.53 5.21
CA VAL A 73 9.05 -3.60 5.45
C VAL A 73 8.97 -4.66 4.35
N ALA A 74 7.76 -5.08 3.97
CA ALA A 74 7.54 -6.08 2.92
C ALA A 74 8.09 -5.60 1.57
N ILE A 75 7.84 -4.34 1.21
CA ILE A 75 8.31 -3.77 -0.06
C ILE A 75 9.82 -3.58 -0.04
N THR A 76 10.39 -3.06 1.05
CA THR A 76 11.84 -2.91 1.20
C THR A 76 12.54 -4.28 1.13
N GLY A 77 11.99 -5.30 1.79
CA GLY A 77 12.49 -6.67 1.71
C GLY A 77 12.42 -7.24 0.29
N THR A 78 11.30 -7.03 -0.41
CA THR A 78 11.14 -7.44 -1.82
C THR A 78 12.14 -6.74 -2.73
N MET A 79 12.31 -5.42 -2.58
CA MET A 79 13.28 -4.64 -3.34
C MET A 79 14.72 -5.10 -3.07
N SER A 80 15.07 -5.42 -1.82
CA SER A 80 16.38 -5.97 -1.45
C SER A 80 16.64 -7.31 -2.17
N VAL A 81 15.65 -8.20 -2.19
CA VAL A 81 15.74 -9.48 -2.93
C VAL A 81 15.90 -9.24 -4.43
N LEU A 82 15.12 -8.34 -5.02
CA LEU A 82 15.21 -8.01 -6.45
C LEU A 82 16.58 -7.45 -6.84
N ILE A 83 17.15 -6.55 -6.03
CA ILE A 83 18.49 -5.99 -6.25
C ILE A 83 19.55 -7.10 -6.17
N ASN A 84 19.46 -8.00 -5.19
CA ASN A 84 20.42 -9.09 -5.04
C ASN A 84 20.33 -10.12 -6.18
N LEU A 85 19.12 -10.42 -6.65
CA LEU A 85 18.92 -11.28 -7.83
C LEU A 85 19.46 -10.62 -9.10
N GLY A 86 19.28 -9.31 -9.25
CA GLY A 86 19.84 -8.54 -10.35
C GLY A 86 21.37 -8.57 -10.38
N LYS A 87 22.02 -8.36 -9.22
CA LYS A 87 23.49 -8.44 -9.08
C LYS A 87 24.03 -9.81 -9.46
N LYS A 88 23.44 -10.88 -8.93
CA LYS A 88 23.87 -12.25 -9.23
C LYS A 88 23.77 -12.59 -10.72
N LYS A 89 22.75 -12.07 -11.41
CA LYS A 89 22.57 -12.28 -12.84
C LYS A 89 23.62 -11.54 -13.68
N VAL A 90 23.99 -10.33 -13.29
CA VAL A 90 25.09 -9.56 -13.92
C VAL A 90 26.44 -10.26 -13.67
N ASP A 91 26.68 -10.79 -12.47
CA ASP A 91 27.91 -11.52 -12.16
C ASP A 91 28.00 -12.85 -12.93
N GLU A 92 26.91 -13.59 -13.08
CA GLU A 92 26.85 -14.82 -13.91
C GLU A 92 27.01 -14.52 -15.41
N GLU A 93 26.36 -13.46 -15.94
CA GLU A 93 26.50 -13.03 -17.34
C GLU A 93 27.91 -12.46 -17.63
N ALA A 94 28.56 -11.79 -16.66
CA ALA A 94 29.93 -11.28 -16.78
C ALA A 94 30.99 -12.40 -16.77
N VAL A 95 30.68 -13.55 -16.15
CA VAL A 95 31.53 -14.75 -16.18
C VAL A 95 31.30 -15.57 -17.46
N SER A 96 30.15 -15.45 -18.11
CA SER A 96 29.86 -16.05 -19.42
C SER A 96 30.06 -15.06 -20.57
N PHE A 97 31.31 -14.71 -20.90
CA PHE A 97 31.60 -13.98 -22.14
C PHE A 97 31.35 -14.89 -23.35
N SER A 98 30.11 -14.90 -23.86
CA SER A 98 29.72 -15.54 -25.11
C SER A 98 29.04 -14.53 -26.03
N LEU A 99 29.52 -14.47 -27.27
CA LEU A 99 29.23 -13.47 -28.31
C LEU A 99 27.85 -13.67 -28.95
N ALA A 100 26.77 -13.39 -28.22
CA ALA A 100 25.48 -13.11 -28.85
C ALA A 100 24.61 -12.25 -27.91
N PRO A 101 24.24 -11.02 -28.29
CA PRO A 101 23.24 -10.28 -27.56
C PRO A 101 21.89 -10.92 -27.89
N GLU A 102 21.39 -11.82 -27.03
CA GLU A 102 19.96 -12.14 -27.04
C GLU A 102 19.20 -10.90 -26.54
N LYS A 103 19.00 -9.93 -27.44
CA LYS A 103 18.05 -8.84 -27.25
C LYS A 103 16.67 -9.47 -27.15
N ARG A 104 16.24 -9.81 -25.93
CA ARG A 104 14.81 -10.01 -25.65
C ARG A 104 14.07 -8.80 -26.22
N PRO A 105 13.10 -8.97 -27.14
CA PRO A 105 12.42 -7.84 -27.72
C PRO A 105 11.68 -7.12 -26.60
N LYS A 106 12.11 -5.90 -26.27
CA LYS A 106 11.48 -5.02 -25.27
C LYS A 106 9.98 -4.79 -25.55
N ASN A 107 9.54 -5.10 -26.78
CA ASN A 107 8.22 -4.79 -27.32
C ASN A 107 7.36 -6.03 -27.68
N ALA A 108 7.81 -7.27 -27.42
CA ALA A 108 7.05 -8.47 -27.82
C ALA A 108 5.68 -8.61 -27.13
N LEU A 109 5.48 -7.94 -25.98
CA LEU A 109 4.23 -7.94 -25.22
C LEU A 109 3.39 -6.67 -25.40
N ARG A 110 3.90 -5.65 -26.11
CA ARG A 110 3.24 -4.34 -26.25
C ARG A 110 2.51 -4.27 -27.58
N THR A 111 1.22 -4.55 -27.56
CA THR A 111 0.35 -4.34 -28.72
C THR A 111 -0.07 -2.87 -28.80
N HIS A 112 -0.28 -2.37 -30.02
CA HIS A 112 -0.81 -1.02 -30.23
C HIS A 112 -2.14 -0.79 -29.51
N LEU A 113 -2.96 -1.85 -29.38
CA LEU A 113 -4.19 -1.84 -28.58
C LEU A 113 -3.90 -1.51 -27.10
N LEU A 114 -2.90 -2.15 -26.49
CA LEU A 114 -2.56 -1.96 -25.08
C LEU A 114 -2.12 -0.51 -24.82
N GLU A 115 -1.32 0.08 -25.71
CA GLU A 115 -0.88 1.48 -25.60
C GLU A 115 -2.08 2.44 -25.61
N VAL A 116 -3.00 2.28 -26.57
CA VAL A 116 -4.18 3.14 -26.70
C VAL A 116 -5.08 3.02 -25.46
N VAL A 117 -5.36 1.78 -25.02
CA VAL A 117 -6.22 1.54 -23.85
C VAL A 117 -5.56 2.08 -22.59
N ALA A 118 -4.27 1.82 -22.37
CA ALA A 118 -3.55 2.29 -21.19
C ALA A 118 -3.44 3.81 -21.12
N SER A 119 -3.14 4.47 -22.23
CA SER A 119 -3.03 5.92 -22.30
C SER A 119 -4.35 6.64 -22.01
N LYS A 120 -5.49 6.06 -22.42
CA LYS A 120 -6.82 6.65 -22.19
C LYS A 120 -7.44 6.27 -20.85
N LEU A 121 -7.34 5.00 -20.45
CA LEU A 121 -7.97 4.49 -19.24
C LEU A 121 -7.13 4.79 -17.99
N GLY A 122 -5.80 4.86 -18.12
CA GLY A 122 -4.89 5.14 -17.00
C GLY A 122 -5.25 6.42 -16.22
N PRO A 123 -5.42 7.59 -16.87
CA PRO A 123 -5.81 8.82 -16.19
C PRO A 123 -7.20 8.74 -15.53
N ILE A 124 -8.14 8.00 -16.14
CA ILE A 124 -9.50 7.82 -15.60
C ILE A 124 -9.44 7.00 -14.31
N VAL A 125 -8.69 5.89 -14.30
CA VAL A 125 -8.50 5.06 -13.11
C VAL A 125 -7.72 5.81 -12.03
N LEU A 126 -6.73 6.62 -12.42
CA LEU A 126 -5.98 7.48 -11.50
C LEU A 126 -6.92 8.49 -10.80
N LEU A 127 -7.76 9.19 -11.56
CA LEU A 127 -8.75 10.12 -11.02
C LEU A 127 -9.74 9.41 -10.09
N PHE A 128 -10.20 8.22 -10.48
CA PHE A 128 -11.07 7.40 -9.64
C PHE A 128 -10.39 7.00 -8.32
N GLY A 129 -9.09 6.66 -8.35
CA GLY A 129 -8.32 6.38 -7.15
C GLY A 129 -8.25 7.58 -6.20
N PHE A 130 -7.99 8.78 -6.73
CA PHE A 130 -8.03 10.02 -5.93
C PHE A 130 -9.42 10.33 -5.37
N TYR A 131 -10.48 10.10 -6.15
CA TYR A 131 -11.86 10.22 -5.68
C TYR A 131 -12.13 9.30 -4.48
N VAL A 132 -11.73 8.02 -4.56
CA VAL A 132 -11.89 7.06 -3.46
C VAL A 132 -11.11 7.48 -2.20
N MET A 133 -9.95 8.11 -2.35
CA MET A 133 -9.19 8.66 -1.21
C MET A 133 -9.91 9.84 -0.57
N LEU A 134 -10.33 10.83 -1.36
CA LEU A 134 -10.92 12.08 -0.88
C LEU A 134 -12.28 11.85 -0.20
N TYR A 135 -13.11 10.99 -0.79
CA TYR A 135 -14.47 10.74 -0.33
C TYR A 135 -14.59 9.57 0.66
N GLY A 136 -13.48 8.93 1.05
CA GLY A 136 -13.50 7.78 1.97
C GLY A 136 -14.11 8.05 3.36
N HIS A 137 -14.18 9.33 3.77
CA HIS A 137 -14.85 9.76 5.01
C HIS A 137 -16.39 9.71 4.91
N ILE A 138 -16.95 9.63 3.70
CA ILE A 138 -18.40 9.59 3.43
C ILE A 138 -18.80 8.27 2.78
N SER A 139 -18.09 7.85 1.73
CA SER A 139 -18.39 6.66 0.94
C SER A 139 -17.57 5.45 1.40
N PRO A 140 -17.99 4.22 1.06
CA PRO A 140 -17.10 3.06 1.11
C PRO A 140 -15.83 3.36 0.31
N GLY A 141 -14.67 3.07 0.89
CA GLY A 141 -13.42 3.59 0.36
C GLY A 141 -12.36 3.78 1.43
N GLY A 142 -11.42 4.67 1.13
CA GLY A 142 -10.37 5.09 2.04
C GLY A 142 -9.01 5.19 1.35
N GLY A 143 -8.01 5.59 2.13
CA GLY A 143 -6.64 5.76 1.67
C GLY A 143 -6.05 4.49 1.07
N PHE A 144 -6.13 3.36 1.78
CA PHE A 144 -5.52 2.11 1.31
C PHE A 144 -6.10 1.63 -0.03
N GLN A 145 -7.44 1.57 -0.12
CA GLN A 145 -8.15 1.11 -1.31
C GLN A 145 -7.90 2.05 -2.50
N GLY A 146 -8.03 3.37 -2.27
CA GLY A 146 -7.68 4.37 -3.27
C GLY A 146 -6.22 4.28 -3.71
N GLY A 147 -5.31 3.98 -2.78
CA GLY A 147 -3.88 3.79 -3.03
C GLY A 147 -3.61 2.63 -3.97
N VAL A 148 -4.26 1.48 -3.77
CA VAL A 148 -4.14 0.32 -4.67
C VAL A 148 -4.69 0.64 -6.07
N ILE A 149 -5.78 1.41 -6.17
CA ILE A 149 -6.31 1.86 -7.47
C ILE A 149 -5.31 2.79 -8.17
N VAL A 150 -4.72 3.75 -7.46
CA VAL A 150 -3.66 4.63 -7.98
C VAL A 150 -2.45 3.82 -8.42
N ALA A 151 -2.01 2.82 -7.64
CA ALA A 151 -0.91 1.94 -8.03
C ALA A 151 -1.22 1.19 -9.32
N SER A 152 -2.43 0.66 -9.44
CA SER A 152 -2.89 -0.05 -10.64
C SER A 152 -2.88 0.86 -11.86
N ALA A 153 -3.34 2.11 -11.72
CA ALA A 153 -3.28 3.10 -12.79
C ALA A 153 -1.85 3.41 -13.23
N ILE A 154 -0.92 3.59 -12.27
CA ILE A 154 0.49 3.86 -12.57
C ILE A 154 1.15 2.66 -13.27
N VAL A 155 0.88 1.44 -12.80
CA VAL A 155 1.39 0.21 -13.45
C VAL A 155 0.81 0.06 -14.85
N PHE A 156 -0.48 0.35 -15.03
CA PHE A 156 -1.13 0.28 -16.34
C PHE A 156 -0.53 1.28 -17.32
N LEU A 157 -0.27 2.51 -16.88
CA LEU A 157 0.45 3.53 -17.65
C LEU A 157 1.88 3.07 -17.97
N ALA A 158 2.61 2.51 -17.01
CA ALA A 158 3.98 2.01 -17.21
C ALA A 158 4.05 0.87 -18.24
N LEU A 159 3.02 0.02 -18.31
CA LEU A 159 2.93 -1.05 -19.30
C LEU A 159 2.65 -0.53 -20.70
N GLY A 160 1.77 0.48 -20.82
CA GLY A 160 1.27 0.97 -22.10
C GLY A 160 2.11 2.06 -22.77
N THR A 161 2.83 2.90 -22.03
CA THR A 161 3.61 4.01 -22.63
C THR A 161 5.08 3.66 -22.80
N GLU A 162 5.66 3.95 -23.97
CA GLU A 162 7.11 3.80 -24.19
C GLU A 162 7.93 4.89 -23.48
N THR A 163 7.38 6.08 -23.30
CA THR A 163 8.08 7.19 -22.66
C THR A 163 8.02 7.05 -21.14
N LYS A 164 9.18 7.08 -20.47
CA LYS A 164 9.25 7.23 -19.00
C LYS A 164 8.60 8.56 -18.61
N THR A 165 7.34 8.53 -18.19
CA THR A 165 6.67 9.73 -17.64
C THR A 165 7.14 9.97 -16.21
N LYS A 166 6.97 11.19 -15.69
CA LYS A 166 7.30 11.49 -14.28
C LYS A 166 6.54 10.60 -13.29
N LEU A 167 5.34 10.15 -13.67
CA LEU A 167 4.48 9.28 -12.87
C LEU A 167 4.92 7.81 -12.85
N THR A 168 5.79 7.39 -13.77
CA THR A 168 6.35 6.02 -13.81
C THR A 168 7.80 5.98 -13.34
N ASN A 169 8.35 7.12 -12.91
CA ASN A 169 9.72 7.22 -12.44
C ASN A 169 9.82 6.71 -10.99
N THR A 170 10.54 5.61 -10.78
CA THR A 170 10.71 4.95 -9.49
C THR A 170 11.35 5.86 -8.43
N THR A 171 12.26 6.76 -8.82
CA THR A 171 12.88 7.73 -7.90
C THR A 171 11.87 8.77 -7.42
N VAL A 172 11.00 9.26 -8.31
CA VAL A 172 9.93 10.20 -7.94
C VAL A 172 8.91 9.52 -7.03
N LEU A 173 8.50 8.30 -7.37
CA LEU A 173 7.58 7.51 -6.54
C LEU A 173 8.16 7.24 -5.16
N SER A 174 9.43 6.83 -5.06
CA SER A 174 10.09 6.61 -3.77
C SER A 174 10.21 7.90 -2.95
N ARG A 175 10.46 9.05 -3.58
CA ARG A 175 10.45 10.35 -2.87
C ARG A 175 9.07 10.71 -2.33
N ILE A 176 8.03 10.50 -3.13
CA ILE A 176 6.63 10.73 -2.70
C ILE A 176 6.27 9.78 -1.57
N GLU A 177 6.67 8.51 -1.66
CA GLU A 177 6.47 7.50 -0.63
C GLU A 177 7.08 7.94 0.70
N SER A 178 8.36 8.33 0.69
CA SER A 178 9.07 8.72 1.90
C SER A 178 8.52 10.02 2.49
N LEU A 179 8.10 10.98 1.64
CA LEU A 179 7.43 12.20 2.08
C LEU A 179 6.06 11.92 2.68
N ALA A 180 5.27 11.01 2.07
CA ALA A 180 3.98 10.61 2.60
C ALA A 180 4.13 9.86 3.92
N PHE A 181 5.14 9.00 4.05
CA PHE A 181 5.42 8.33 5.32
C PHE A 181 5.87 9.31 6.40
N LEU A 182 6.73 10.29 6.07
CA LEU A 182 7.09 11.37 6.98
C LEU A 182 5.87 12.18 7.40
N ALA A 183 5.00 12.57 6.45
CA ALA A 183 3.77 13.29 6.73
C ALA A 183 2.83 12.48 7.65
N LEU A 184 2.78 11.15 7.50
CA LEU A 184 2.02 10.28 8.39
C LEU A 184 2.57 10.34 9.81
N ILE A 185 3.90 10.24 10.01
CA ILE A 185 4.52 10.35 11.33
C ILE A 185 4.26 11.72 11.96
N LEU A 186 4.37 12.81 11.19
CA LEU A 186 4.06 14.16 11.66
C LEU A 186 2.59 14.29 12.07
N ALA A 187 1.67 13.70 11.29
CA ALA A 187 0.25 13.66 11.65
C ALA A 187 0.02 12.88 12.96
N SER A 188 0.71 11.76 13.18
CA SER A 188 0.62 10.98 14.42
C SER A 188 1.05 11.78 15.66
N ILE A 189 2.11 12.58 15.53
CA ILE A 189 2.64 13.39 16.65
C ILE A 189 1.80 14.65 16.85
N SER A 190 1.16 15.18 15.80
CA SER A 190 0.40 16.42 15.86
C SER A 190 -0.61 16.45 17.02
N GLY A 191 -1.33 15.36 17.28
CA GLY A 191 -2.31 15.28 18.38
C GLY A 191 -1.72 15.47 19.79
N VAL A 192 -0.44 15.16 20.00
CA VAL A 192 0.25 15.35 21.28
C VAL A 192 0.43 16.83 21.59
N PHE A 193 0.71 17.65 20.58
CA PHE A 193 0.88 19.11 20.76
C PHE A 193 -0.43 19.82 21.12
N PHE A 194 -1.58 19.19 20.82
CA PHE A 194 -2.91 19.72 21.12
C PHE A 194 -3.57 19.03 22.33
N GLU A 195 -2.79 18.32 23.16
CA GLU A 195 -3.26 17.58 24.36
C GLU A 195 -4.32 16.50 24.07
N SER A 196 -4.55 16.18 22.79
CA SER A 196 -5.55 15.23 22.34
C SER A 196 -5.06 13.77 22.41
N GLY A 197 -3.75 13.56 22.50
CA GLY A 197 -3.09 12.25 22.55
C GLY A 197 -2.41 11.87 21.23
N PHE A 198 -1.63 10.78 21.24
CA PHE A 198 -0.95 10.29 20.04
C PHE A 198 -1.95 9.78 19.00
N PHE A 199 -1.80 10.23 17.74
CA PHE A 199 -2.72 9.96 16.62
C PHE A 199 -4.17 10.44 16.82
N SER A 200 -4.43 11.21 17.87
CA SER A 200 -5.75 11.80 18.08
C SER A 200 -5.97 12.97 17.13
N ASN A 201 -7.23 13.25 16.82
CA ASN A 201 -7.58 14.39 15.98
C ASN A 201 -7.21 15.69 16.73
N PRO A 202 -6.28 16.52 16.21
CA PRO A 202 -5.94 17.78 16.85
C PRO A 202 -7.10 18.79 16.80
N ILE A 203 -8.10 18.55 15.95
CA ILE A 203 -9.29 19.39 15.81
C ILE A 203 -10.35 18.90 16.80
N LYS A 204 -10.95 19.84 17.56
CA LYS A 204 -11.98 19.53 18.55
C LYS A 204 -13.17 18.78 17.92
N PRO A 205 -13.68 17.71 18.57
CA PRO A 205 -14.87 16.99 18.14
C PRO A 205 -16.09 17.89 17.95
N GLY A 206 -16.98 17.53 17.03
CA GLY A 206 -18.23 18.26 16.76
C GLY A 206 -18.09 19.52 15.88
N THR A 207 -16.89 19.85 15.41
CA THR A 207 -16.70 20.88 14.39
C THR A 207 -16.79 20.28 12.98
N SER A 208 -17.26 21.06 11.99
CA SER A 208 -17.28 20.63 10.58
C SER A 208 -15.89 20.29 10.03
N LEU A 209 -14.84 20.79 10.69
CA LEU A 209 -13.44 20.58 10.32
C LEU A 209 -12.88 19.25 10.85
N SER A 210 -13.55 18.56 11.77
CA SER A 210 -13.06 17.29 12.34
C SER A 210 -12.83 16.22 11.26
N ALA A 211 -13.68 16.18 10.24
CA ALA A 211 -13.54 15.27 9.09
C ALA A 211 -12.26 15.51 8.27
N ASN A 212 -11.71 16.73 8.29
CA ASN A 212 -10.53 17.09 7.48
C ASN A 212 -9.29 16.29 7.89
N PHE A 213 -9.18 15.92 9.17
CA PHE A 213 -8.08 15.08 9.63
C PHE A 213 -8.17 13.68 9.00
N ILE A 214 -9.37 13.08 8.96
CA ILE A 214 -9.61 11.78 8.32
C ILE A 214 -9.35 11.86 6.81
N ILE A 215 -9.77 12.94 6.15
CA ILE A 215 -9.50 13.17 4.72
C ILE A 215 -8.00 13.26 4.47
N LEU A 216 -7.29 14.05 5.28
CA LEU A 216 -5.83 14.19 5.19
C LEU A 216 -5.12 12.85 5.35
N LEU A 217 -5.48 12.07 6.37
CA LEU A 217 -4.94 10.74 6.60
C LEU A 217 -5.21 9.79 5.41
N ASN A 218 -6.43 9.81 4.86
CA ASN A 218 -6.76 9.01 3.67
C ASN A 218 -5.86 9.38 2.48
N ILE A 219 -5.60 10.66 2.22
CA ILE A 219 -4.71 11.09 1.14
C ILE A 219 -3.27 10.63 1.40
N ILE A 220 -2.75 10.87 2.61
CA ILE A 220 -1.36 10.52 2.97
C ILE A 220 -1.15 9.01 2.86
N ILE A 221 -2.03 8.21 3.45
CA ILE A 221 -1.96 6.75 3.41
C ILE A 221 -2.13 6.25 1.98
N GLY A 222 -3.06 6.82 1.22
CA GLY A 222 -3.28 6.44 -0.17
C GLY A 222 -2.10 6.72 -1.08
N LEU A 223 -1.45 7.88 -0.94
CA LEU A 223 -0.21 8.19 -1.65
C LEU A 223 0.92 7.24 -1.24
N LYS A 224 1.11 7.01 0.06
CA LYS A 224 2.11 6.07 0.59
C LYS A 224 1.90 4.68 -0.02
N VAL A 225 0.73 4.08 0.16
CA VAL A 225 0.40 2.73 -0.36
C VAL A 225 0.53 2.67 -1.88
N GLY A 226 -0.03 3.66 -2.59
CA GLY A 226 -0.05 3.67 -4.05
C GLY A 226 1.34 3.73 -4.66
N THR A 227 2.19 4.63 -4.16
CA THR A 227 3.57 4.78 -4.63
C THR A 227 4.46 3.59 -4.25
N SER A 228 4.31 3.02 -3.05
CA SER A 228 5.09 1.84 -2.66
C SER A 228 4.78 0.63 -3.55
N ILE A 229 3.49 0.31 -3.76
CA ILE A 229 3.07 -0.82 -4.59
C ILE A 229 3.47 -0.59 -6.06
N ALA A 230 3.23 0.61 -6.59
CA ALA A 230 3.62 0.94 -7.96
C ALA A 230 5.13 0.78 -8.18
N THR A 231 5.96 1.25 -7.24
CA THR A 231 7.43 1.11 -7.31
C THR A 231 7.83 -0.36 -7.34
N MET A 232 7.27 -1.18 -6.45
CA MET A 232 7.54 -2.62 -6.41
C MET A 232 7.17 -3.29 -7.73
N CYS A 233 5.97 -3.06 -8.25
CA CYS A 233 5.51 -3.64 -9.51
C CYS A 233 6.38 -3.20 -10.69
N ILE A 234 6.73 -1.92 -10.79
CA ILE A 234 7.62 -1.41 -11.84
C ILE A 234 9.01 -2.04 -11.74
N ALA A 235 9.56 -2.17 -10.53
CA ALA A 235 10.85 -2.82 -10.33
C ALA A 235 10.81 -4.30 -10.78
N MET A 236 9.74 -5.03 -10.47
CA MET A 236 9.54 -6.42 -10.90
C MET A 236 9.38 -6.58 -12.42
N MET A 237 8.80 -5.60 -13.10
CA MET A 237 8.62 -5.61 -14.56
C MET A 237 9.94 -5.45 -15.35
N GLY A 238 11.06 -5.21 -14.67
CA GLY A 238 12.38 -5.15 -15.31
C GLY A 238 12.91 -3.73 -15.45
N GLY A 239 12.97 -3.00 -14.33
CA GLY A 239 13.77 -1.78 -14.26
C GLY A 239 15.23 -2.11 -14.52
N SER A 240 15.69 -1.98 -15.77
CA SER A 240 17.12 -1.84 -16.00
C SER A 240 17.55 -0.55 -15.30
N HIS A 241 18.41 -0.73 -14.32
CA HIS A 241 19.29 0.32 -13.84
C HIS A 241 19.90 1.02 -15.05
N ASP A 242 19.43 2.23 -15.35
CA ASP A 242 20.31 3.25 -15.86
C ASP A 242 20.63 4.11 -14.65
N HIS A 243 21.93 4.17 -14.38
CA HIS A 243 22.62 4.78 -13.25
C HIS A 243 22.04 6.10 -12.73
#